data_AF-F3KHA9-F1
#
_entry.id   AF-F3KHA9-F1
#
_cell.length_a   1.000
_cell.length_b   1.000
_cell.length_c   1.000
_cell.angle_alpha   90.00
_cell.angle_beta   90.00
_cell.angle_gamma   90.00
#
_symmetry.space_group_name_H-M   'P 1'
#
loop_
_entity.id
_entity.type
_entity.pdbx_description
1 polymer ?
#
loop_
_entity_poly.entity_id
_entity_poly.type
_entity_poly.pdbx_seq_one_letter_code
_entity_poly.pdbx_strand_id
1 'polypeptide(L)'
;MSIDNLLNILSDGRFHSGEELSQGLGVSRTAIWKQISKLEQLGLQINAVKGKGYRLADELDLLSLPSIYENLSDATYEVFDHIDLHLTTPSTNRLALDAKHAPYVCLAEMQTAGRGRRGREWVSPFAKNIYLSVAWNFSDQSATLDSLSLCVAVAIAKAMRNLGL
;
A
#
# COMPACT_ATOMS: atom_id res chain seq x y z
N MET A 1 -4.89 -3.05 -18.13
CA MET A 1 -5.28 -3.92 -17.01
C MET A 1 -4.34 -3.68 -15.86
N SER A 2 -4.86 -3.31 -14.69
CA SER A 2 -4.02 -3.14 -13.51
C SER A 2 -3.70 -4.49 -12.89
N ILE A 3 -2.48 -4.62 -12.37
CA ILE A 3 -2.03 -5.79 -11.59
C ILE A 3 -2.91 -5.99 -10.34
N ASP A 4 -3.52 -4.90 -9.84
CA ASP A 4 -4.38 -4.86 -8.66
C ASP A 4 -5.60 -5.77 -8.80
N ASN A 5 -6.23 -5.82 -9.99
CA ASN A 5 -7.41 -6.65 -10.20
C ASN A 5 -7.07 -8.14 -10.14
N LEU A 6 -5.90 -8.53 -10.65
CA LEU A 6 -5.46 -9.92 -10.56
C LEU A 6 -5.11 -10.28 -9.11
N LEU A 7 -4.44 -9.37 -8.40
CA LEU A 7 -4.07 -9.57 -7.00
C LEU A 7 -5.31 -9.73 -6.10
N ASN A 8 -6.32 -8.90 -6.31
CA ASN A 8 -7.60 -8.97 -5.57
C ASN A 8 -8.38 -10.27 -5.82
N ILE A 9 -8.24 -10.91 -6.98
CA ILE A 9 -8.86 -12.22 -7.23
C ILE A 9 -8.09 -13.31 -6.50
N LEU A 10 -6.75 -13.27 -6.57
CA LEU A 10 -5.90 -14.31 -5.98
C LEU A 10 -5.79 -14.22 -4.45
N SER A 11 -6.11 -13.07 -3.85
CA SER A 11 -6.01 -12.84 -2.40
C SER A 11 -6.98 -13.70 -1.59
N ASP A 12 -7.99 -14.30 -2.22
CA ASP A 12 -8.91 -15.27 -1.59
C ASP A 12 -8.24 -16.62 -1.24
N GLY A 13 -6.98 -16.83 -1.64
CA GLY A 13 -6.22 -18.03 -1.36
C GLY A 13 -6.73 -19.27 -2.10
N ARG A 14 -7.54 -19.14 -3.15
CA ARG A 14 -8.08 -20.27 -3.94
C ARG A 14 -7.35 -20.43 -5.27
N PHE A 15 -7.49 -21.62 -5.86
CA PHE A 15 -6.97 -21.84 -7.21
C PHE A 15 -7.92 -21.24 -8.23
N HIS A 16 -7.37 -20.38 -9.09
CA HIS A 16 -8.06 -19.78 -10.23
C HIS A 16 -7.41 -20.24 -11.51
N SER A 17 -8.20 -20.77 -12.44
CA SER A 17 -7.65 -21.26 -13.70
C SER A 17 -7.17 -20.09 -14.58
N GLY A 18 -6.13 -20.31 -15.39
CA GLY A 18 -5.69 -19.26 -16.33
C GLY A 18 -6.77 -18.86 -17.35
N GLU A 19 -7.72 -19.77 -17.62
CA GLU A 19 -8.88 -19.50 -18.47
C GLU A 19 -9.91 -18.61 -17.77
N GLU A 20 -10.29 -18.95 -16.54
CA GLU A 20 -11.17 -18.17 -15.69
C GLU A 20 -10.64 -16.74 -15.49
N LEU A 21 -9.35 -16.61 -15.13
CA LEU A 21 -8.70 -15.31 -14.99
C LEU A 21 -8.71 -14.52 -16.31
N SER A 22 -8.43 -15.20 -17.43
CA SER A 22 -8.41 -14.56 -18.75
C SER A 22 -9.80 -14.06 -19.16
N GLN A 23 -10.85 -14.82 -18.89
CA GLN A 23 -12.24 -14.47 -19.21
C GLN A 23 -12.76 -13.38 -18.28
N GLY A 24 -12.60 -13.55 -16.96
CA GLY A 24 -13.08 -12.60 -15.95
C GLY A 24 -12.41 -11.22 -16.05
N LEU A 25 -11.15 -11.18 -16.48
CA LEU A 25 -10.41 -9.95 -16.66
C LEU A 25 -10.41 -9.43 -18.11
N GLY A 26 -10.87 -10.22 -19.08
CA GLY A 26 -10.94 -9.82 -20.50
C GLY A 26 -9.59 -9.67 -21.20
N VAL A 27 -8.61 -10.53 -20.89
CA VAL A 27 -7.26 -10.53 -21.49
C VAL A 27 -6.80 -11.90 -21.92
N SER A 28 -5.71 -11.98 -22.67
CA SER A 28 -5.12 -13.27 -23.05
C SER A 28 -4.48 -14.01 -21.87
N ARG A 29 -4.41 -15.34 -21.96
CA ARG A 29 -3.67 -16.17 -20.99
C ARG A 29 -2.20 -15.76 -20.87
N THR A 30 -1.58 -15.30 -21.95
CA THR A 30 -0.20 -14.77 -21.94
C THR A 30 -0.09 -13.48 -21.13
N ALA A 31 -1.11 -12.62 -21.16
CA ALA A 31 -1.14 -11.42 -20.32
C ALA A 31 -1.27 -11.79 -18.83
N ILE A 32 -2.11 -12.78 -18.49
CA ILE A 32 -2.20 -13.32 -17.12
C ILE A 32 -0.83 -13.83 -16.66
N TRP A 33 -0.16 -14.67 -17.46
CA TRP A 33 1.17 -15.18 -17.12
C TRP A 33 2.19 -14.05 -16.85
N LYS A 34 2.22 -13.00 -17.68
CA LYS A 34 3.08 -11.84 -17.44
C LYS A 34 2.78 -11.12 -16.13
N GLN A 35 1.50 -11.01 -15.75
CA GLN A 35 1.12 -10.39 -14.48
C GLN A 35 1.47 -11.29 -13.29
N ILE A 36 1.27 -12.61 -13.39
CA ILE A 36 1.72 -13.58 -12.37
C ILE A 36 3.21 -13.45 -12.14
N SER A 37 4.03 -13.44 -13.20
CA SER A 37 5.48 -13.26 -13.05
C SER A 37 5.86 -11.91 -12.42
N LYS A 38 5.08 -10.86 -12.65
CA LYS A 38 5.29 -9.57 -11.99
C LYS A 38 4.94 -9.63 -10.50
N LEU A 39 3.89 -10.35 -10.11
CA LEU A 39 3.56 -10.59 -8.69
C LEU A 39 4.65 -11.41 -7.99
N GLU A 40 5.19 -12.44 -8.64
CA GLU A 40 6.33 -13.20 -8.11
C GLU A 40 7.56 -12.31 -7.90
N GLN A 41 7.82 -11.36 -8.81
CA GLN A 41 8.89 -10.37 -8.66
C GLN A 41 8.68 -9.40 -7.49
N LEU A 42 7.44 -9.22 -7.02
CA LEU A 42 7.13 -8.46 -5.80
C LEU A 42 7.37 -9.29 -4.52
N GLY A 43 7.85 -10.53 -4.66
CA GLY A 43 8.12 -11.44 -3.54
C GLY A 43 6.93 -12.29 -3.13
N LEU A 44 5.82 -12.24 -3.87
CA LEU A 44 4.66 -13.07 -3.61
C LEU A 44 4.91 -14.51 -4.05
N GLN A 45 4.59 -15.46 -3.18
CA GLN A 45 4.67 -16.88 -3.48
C GLN A 45 3.40 -17.32 -4.21
N ILE A 46 3.51 -17.68 -5.48
CA ILE A 46 2.38 -18.15 -6.29
C ILE A 46 2.57 -19.65 -6.60
N ASN A 47 1.59 -20.47 -6.21
CA ASN A 47 1.54 -21.86 -6.62
C ASN A 47 0.88 -21.98 -7.99
N ALA A 48 1.64 -22.37 -9.00
CA ALA A 48 1.13 -22.72 -10.32
C ALA A 48 1.01 -24.25 -10.45
N VAL A 49 -0.20 -24.77 -10.64
CA VAL A 49 -0.46 -26.20 -10.83
C VAL A 49 -1.08 -26.45 -12.19
N LYS A 50 -0.42 -27.29 -13.00
CA LYS A 50 -0.90 -27.67 -14.34
C LYS A 50 -2.32 -28.25 -14.24
N GLY A 51 -3.25 -27.65 -14.99
CA GLY A 51 -4.66 -28.06 -15.01
C GLY A 51 -5.53 -27.51 -13.87
N LYS A 52 -4.96 -26.85 -12.85
CA LYS A 52 -5.73 -26.15 -11.80
C LYS A 52 -5.60 -24.62 -11.88
N GLY A 53 -4.44 -24.11 -12.29
CA GLY A 53 -4.18 -22.68 -12.41
C GLY A 53 -3.26 -22.13 -11.33
N TYR A 54 -3.55 -20.93 -10.84
CA TYR A 54 -2.71 -20.14 -9.94
C TYR A 54 -3.40 -19.89 -8.61
N ARG A 55 -2.62 -19.79 -7.54
CA ARG A 55 -3.08 -19.48 -6.19
C ARG A 55 -1.96 -18.79 -5.41
N LEU A 56 -2.27 -17.80 -4.59
CA LEU A 56 -1.30 -17.27 -3.62
C LEU A 56 -1.04 -18.30 -2.50
N ALA A 57 0.22 -18.51 -2.16
CA ALA A 57 0.59 -19.48 -1.12
C ALA A 57 0.13 -19.01 0.27
N ASP A 58 0.19 -17.70 0.51
CA ASP A 58 -0.24 -17.05 1.74
C ASP A 58 -1.43 -16.13 1.46
N GLU A 59 -2.37 -16.05 2.39
CA GLU A 59 -3.38 -15.00 2.40
C GLU A 59 -2.70 -13.63 2.57
N LEU A 60 -3.18 -12.63 1.84
CA LEU A 60 -2.67 -11.27 1.91
C LEU A 60 -3.72 -10.38 2.55
N ASP A 61 -3.33 -9.73 3.64
CA ASP A 61 -4.07 -8.63 4.23
C ASP A 61 -3.61 -7.33 3.56
N LEU A 62 -4.30 -6.95 2.49
CA LEU A 62 -3.98 -5.75 1.72
C LEU A 62 -4.72 -4.54 2.28
N LEU A 63 -4.07 -3.39 2.25
CA LEU A 63 -4.67 -2.10 2.48
C LEU A 63 -5.87 -1.90 1.54
N SER A 64 -6.98 -1.47 2.13
CA SER A 64 -8.25 -1.27 1.44
C SER A 64 -8.71 0.16 1.66
N LEU A 65 -8.77 0.96 0.59
CA LEU A 65 -9.31 2.33 0.68
C LEU A 65 -10.72 2.36 1.29
N PRO A 66 -11.68 1.51 0.85
CA PRO A 66 -13.00 1.45 1.48
C PRO A 66 -12.92 1.24 3.00
N SER A 67 -12.13 0.26 3.45
CA SER A 67 -11.99 -0.06 4.87
C SER A 67 -11.29 1.06 5.66
N ILE A 68 -10.33 1.75 5.04
CA ILE A 68 -9.69 2.94 5.63
C ILE A 68 -10.75 4.02 5.84
N TYR A 69 -11.49 4.41 4.79
CA TYR A 69 -12.50 5.46 4.88
C TYR A 69 -13.62 5.15 5.88
N GLU A 70 -14.08 3.90 5.96
CA GLU A 70 -15.09 3.45 6.93
C GLU A 70 -14.64 3.61 8.40
N ASN A 71 -13.33 3.62 8.66
CA ASN A 71 -12.76 3.73 10.00
C ASN A 71 -12.16 5.12 10.29
N LEU A 72 -12.25 6.07 9.36
CA LEU A 72 -11.86 7.45 9.61
C LEU A 72 -12.90 8.17 10.46
N SER A 73 -12.44 9.06 11.34
CA SER A 73 -13.34 10.02 11.97
C SER A 73 -13.77 11.08 10.96
N ASP A 74 -14.98 11.63 11.11
CA ASP A 74 -15.48 12.72 10.25
C ASP A 74 -14.48 13.87 10.14
N ALA A 75 -13.87 14.27 11.26
CA ALA A 75 -12.87 15.33 11.30
C ALA A 75 -11.59 14.99 10.49
N THR A 76 -11.21 13.71 10.40
CA THR A 76 -10.06 13.30 9.58
C THR A 76 -10.44 13.26 8.10
N TYR A 77 -11.65 12.79 7.79
CA TYR A 77 -12.16 12.77 6.43
C TYR A 77 -12.29 14.19 5.84
N GLU A 78 -12.76 15.16 6.63
CA GLU A 78 -12.83 16.56 6.21
C GLU A 78 -11.47 17.17 5.87
N VAL A 79 -10.41 16.69 6.52
CA VAL A 79 -9.03 17.15 6.29
C VAL A 79 -8.39 16.42 5.12
N PHE A 80 -8.58 15.10 5.03
CA PHE A 80 -8.03 14.23 4.00
C PHE A 80 -9.17 13.64 3.18
N ASP A 81 -9.73 14.46 2.29
CA ASP A 81 -10.80 14.07 1.38
C ASP A 81 -10.33 13.04 0.34
N HIS A 82 -9.02 12.91 0.16
CA HIS A 82 -8.39 11.94 -0.72
C HIS A 82 -7.15 11.29 -0.10
N ILE A 83 -7.12 9.96 -0.16
CA ILE A 83 -6.00 9.11 0.23
C ILE A 83 -5.50 8.36 -1.01
N ASP A 84 -4.23 8.57 -1.35
CA ASP A 84 -3.57 7.79 -2.39
C ASP A 84 -3.09 6.45 -1.82
N LEU A 85 -3.43 5.35 -2.50
CA LEU A 85 -2.93 4.02 -2.16
C LEU A 85 -2.23 3.39 -3.36
N HIS A 86 -0.98 2.98 -3.16
CA HIS A 86 -0.14 2.38 -4.20
C HIS A 86 0.26 0.94 -3.86
N LEU A 87 0.15 0.00 -4.79
CA LEU A 87 0.78 -1.32 -4.57
C LEU A 87 2.30 -1.24 -4.47
N THR A 88 2.92 -0.36 -5.25
CA THR A 88 4.37 -0.17 -5.21
C THR A 88 4.71 1.26 -5.56
N THR A 89 5.66 1.83 -4.82
CA THR A 89 6.23 3.15 -5.10
C THR A 89 7.72 3.14 -4.79
N PRO A 90 8.56 4.01 -5.38
CA PRO A 90 9.91 4.18 -4.89
C PRO A 90 9.94 4.61 -3.41
N SER A 91 9.13 5.58 -3.02
CA SER A 91 9.00 6.02 -1.63
C SER A 91 7.73 6.86 -1.45
N THR A 92 6.94 6.55 -0.44
CA THR A 92 5.77 7.36 -0.02
C THR A 92 6.18 8.77 0.37
N ASN A 93 7.33 8.92 1.06
CA ASN A 93 7.84 10.23 1.44
C ASN A 93 8.28 11.08 0.24
N ARG A 94 8.76 10.44 -0.85
CA ARG A 94 9.04 11.16 -2.10
C ARG A 94 7.75 11.67 -2.73
N LEU A 95 6.72 10.82 -2.81
CA LEU A 95 5.41 11.22 -3.34
C LEU A 95 4.82 12.38 -2.55
N ALA A 96 4.89 12.33 -1.21
CA ALA A 96 4.42 13.41 -0.36
C ALA A 96 5.21 14.72 -0.54
N LEU A 97 6.52 14.66 -0.78
CA LEU A 97 7.34 15.85 -1.07
C LEU A 97 7.04 16.46 -2.45
N ASP A 98 6.72 15.62 -3.43
CA ASP A 98 6.42 16.04 -4.80
C ASP A 98 4.93 16.38 -4.99
N ALA A 99 4.11 16.24 -3.94
CA ALA A 99 2.68 16.52 -3.97
C ALA A 99 2.41 18.00 -4.26
N LYS A 100 1.46 18.25 -5.16
CA LYS A 100 1.11 19.61 -5.61
C LYS A 100 0.18 20.36 -4.65
N HIS A 101 -0.37 19.67 -3.67
CA HIS A 101 -1.30 20.18 -2.68
C HIS A 101 -0.96 19.62 -1.31
N ALA A 102 -1.35 20.35 -0.28
CA ALA A 102 -1.36 19.87 1.09
C ALA A 102 -2.65 20.38 1.77
N PRO A 103 -3.27 19.62 2.68
CA PRO A 103 -2.82 18.31 3.16
C PRO A 103 -2.86 17.22 2.08
N TYR A 104 -1.91 16.29 2.13
CA TYR A 104 -1.83 15.15 1.23
C TYR A 104 -1.41 13.92 2.03
N VAL A 105 -1.99 12.76 1.73
CA VAL A 105 -1.65 11.51 2.38
C VAL A 105 -1.57 10.38 1.36
N CYS A 106 -0.54 9.56 1.49
CA CYS A 106 -0.38 8.38 0.66
C CYS A 106 0.10 7.18 1.48
N LEU A 107 -0.32 6.00 1.03
CA LEU A 107 0.10 4.71 1.53
C LEU A 107 0.67 3.85 0.40
N ALA A 108 1.47 2.85 0.77
CA ALA A 108 1.85 1.81 -0.17
C ALA A 108 1.96 0.42 0.48
N GLU A 109 1.80 -0.62 -0.35
CA GLU A 109 2.09 -2.01 0.04
C GLU A 109 3.58 -2.33 0.01
N MET A 110 4.37 -1.59 -0.76
CA MET A 110 5.81 -1.81 -0.92
C MET A 110 6.53 -0.52 -1.30
N GLN A 111 7.75 -0.34 -0.78
CA GLN A 111 8.67 0.69 -1.27
C GLN A 111 9.92 0.06 -1.89
N THR A 112 10.20 0.35 -3.16
CA THR A 112 11.39 -0.18 -3.85
C THR A 112 12.67 0.60 -3.54
N ALA A 113 12.53 1.81 -3.00
CA ALA A 113 13.64 2.68 -2.61
C ALA A 113 13.33 3.40 -1.29
N GLY A 114 12.80 2.64 -0.31
CA GLY A 114 12.49 3.13 1.03
C GLY A 114 13.75 3.70 1.71
N ARG A 115 13.60 4.85 2.38
CA ARG A 115 14.72 5.56 3.01
C ARG A 115 14.44 5.87 4.47
N GLY A 116 15.39 5.53 5.33
CA GLY A 116 15.47 5.98 6.71
C GLY A 116 16.36 7.22 6.87
N ARG A 117 16.71 7.51 8.12
CA ARG A 117 17.57 8.66 8.45
C ARG A 117 19.00 8.45 7.95
N ARG A 118 19.66 9.57 7.60
CA ARG A 118 21.08 9.59 7.17
C ARG A 118 21.35 8.66 5.98
N GLY A 119 20.40 8.57 5.06
CA GLY A 119 20.55 7.81 3.81
C GLY A 119 20.49 6.29 3.95
N ARG A 120 20.15 5.75 5.13
CA ARG A 120 19.97 4.32 5.31
C ARG A 120 18.77 3.82 4.52
N GLU A 121 18.85 2.59 4.05
CA GLU A 121 17.71 1.90 3.46
C GLU A 121 16.66 1.58 4.53
N TRP A 122 15.39 1.69 4.14
CA TRP A 122 14.26 1.20 4.93
C TRP A 122 13.62 0.00 4.22
N VAL A 123 13.87 -1.19 4.75
CA VAL A 123 13.40 -2.46 4.18
C VAL A 123 11.88 -2.47 4.19
N SER A 124 11.28 -2.51 3.00
CA SER A 124 9.84 -2.29 2.81
C SER A 124 9.20 -3.43 1.99
N PRO A 125 9.13 -4.67 2.52
CA PRO A 125 8.56 -5.81 1.81
C PRO A 125 7.08 -5.63 1.50
N PHE A 126 6.63 -6.25 0.42
CA PHE A 126 5.25 -6.17 -0.08
C PHE A 126 4.24 -6.76 0.92
N ALA A 127 3.18 -6.01 1.26
CA ALA A 127 2.06 -6.45 2.09
C ALA A 127 2.46 -7.03 3.46
N LYS A 128 3.45 -6.42 4.12
CA LYS A 128 3.92 -6.83 5.46
C LYS A 128 3.95 -5.71 6.50
N ASN A 129 3.97 -4.45 6.08
CA ASN A 129 4.01 -3.29 6.98
C ASN A 129 3.16 -2.15 6.41
N ILE A 130 2.90 -1.14 7.24
CA ILE A 130 2.25 0.10 6.81
C ILE A 130 3.33 1.12 6.42
N TYR A 131 3.37 1.50 5.13
CA TYR A 131 4.17 2.63 4.66
C TYR A 131 3.25 3.81 4.40
N LEU A 132 3.33 4.84 5.24
CA LEU A 132 2.46 6.02 5.22
C LEU A 132 3.31 7.28 5.17
N SER A 133 2.90 8.26 4.38
CA SER A 133 3.45 9.62 4.41
C SER A 133 2.35 10.66 4.33
N VAL A 134 2.54 11.76 5.06
CA VAL A 134 1.62 12.90 5.11
C VAL A 134 2.39 14.17 4.78
N ALA A 135 1.92 14.94 3.80
CA ALA A 135 2.40 16.29 3.54
C ALA A 135 1.45 17.30 4.19
N TRP A 136 2.00 18.32 4.83
CA TRP A 136 1.24 19.33 5.55
C TRP A 136 1.88 20.71 5.38
N ASN A 137 1.06 21.73 5.16
CA ASN A 137 1.50 23.12 5.11
C ASN A 137 1.17 23.82 6.42
N PHE A 138 2.20 24.25 7.16
CA PHE A 138 2.04 25.07 8.35
C PHE A 138 1.99 26.54 7.94
N SER A 139 0.89 27.21 8.22
CA SER A 139 0.65 28.61 7.85
C SER A 139 1.43 29.62 8.69
N ASP A 140 1.93 29.21 9.86
CA ASP A 140 2.61 30.09 10.81
C ASP A 140 4.13 30.00 10.66
N GLN A 141 4.76 31.09 10.20
CA GLN A 141 6.21 31.21 10.02
C GLN A 141 6.98 31.14 11.36
N SER A 142 6.29 31.28 12.49
CA SER A 142 6.89 31.19 13.83
C SER A 142 6.88 29.78 14.42
N ALA A 143 6.20 28.82 13.78
CA ALA A 143 6.11 27.45 14.28
C ALA A 143 7.47 26.76 14.23
N THR A 144 8.05 26.48 15.41
CA THR A 144 9.20 25.60 15.52
C THR A 144 8.75 24.16 15.31
N LEU A 145 9.11 23.59 14.16
CA LEU A 145 8.79 22.20 13.81
C LEU A 145 9.64 21.18 14.59
N ASP A 146 10.55 21.64 15.45
CA ASP A 146 11.46 20.80 16.26
C ASP A 146 10.69 19.80 17.14
N SER A 147 9.49 20.18 17.60
CA SER A 147 8.63 19.31 18.41
C SER A 147 7.72 18.38 17.59
N LEU A 148 7.58 18.61 16.28
CA LEU A 148 6.64 17.87 15.44
C LEU A 148 6.93 16.36 15.45
N SER A 149 8.21 15.99 15.36
CA SER A 149 8.63 14.58 15.41
C SER A 149 8.22 13.91 16.73
N LEU A 150 8.29 14.64 17.85
CA LEU A 150 7.87 14.12 19.15
C LEU A 150 6.34 13.99 19.22
N CYS A 151 5.60 14.98 18.74
CA CYS A 151 4.14 14.93 18.67
C CYS A 151 3.65 13.74 17.83
N VAL A 152 4.25 13.52 16.65
CA VAL A 152 3.96 12.37 15.78
C VAL A 152 4.28 11.06 16.49
N ALA A 153 5.44 10.94 17.14
CA ALA A 153 5.81 9.74 17.88
C ALA A 153 4.81 9.42 19.01
N VAL A 154 4.36 10.43 19.76
CA VAL A 154 3.35 10.27 20.81
C VAL A 154 2.00 9.85 20.22
N ALA A 155 1.59 10.43 19.09
CA ALA A 155 0.35 10.06 18.41
C ALA A 155 0.37 8.59 17.96
N ILE A 156 1.45 8.14 17.31
CA ILE A 156 1.63 6.74 16.89
C ILE A 156 1.61 5.81 18.10
N ALA A 157 2.36 6.12 19.16
CA ALA A 157 2.40 5.30 20.37
C ALA A 157 1.05 5.25 21.12
N LYS A 158 0.20 6.27 20.99
CA LYS A 158 -1.19 6.22 21.50
C LYS A 158 -2.07 5.34 20.61
N ALA A 159 -1.96 5.48 19.30
CA ALA A 159 -2.71 4.66 18.34
C ALA A 159 -2.42 3.17 18.52
N MET A 160 -1.14 2.78 18.62
CA MET A 160 -0.74 1.40 18.87
C MET A 160 -1.31 0.86 20.18
N ARG A 161 -1.20 1.62 21.28
CA ARG A 161 -1.75 1.23 22.58
C ARG A 161 -3.27 1.06 22.56
N ASN A 162 -4.00 1.91 21.83
CA ASN A 162 -5.45 1.78 21.70
C ASN A 162 -5.86 0.50 20.93
N LEU A 163 -4.99 0.02 20.04
CA LEU A 163 -5.15 -1.26 19.34
C LEU A 163 -4.66 -2.47 20.15
N GLY A 164 -4.09 -2.25 21.35
CA GLY A 164 -3.53 -3.31 22.18
C GLY A 164 -2.14 -3.80 21.74
N LEU A 165 -1.43 -3.01 20.93
CA LEU A 165 -0.05 -3.26 20.47
C LEU A 165 0.99 -2.55 21.34
#